data_AF-A0AAU9X938-F1
#
_entry.id   AF-A0AAU9X938-F1
#
_cell.length_a   1.000
_cell.length_b   1.000
_cell.length_c   1.000
_cell.angle_alpha   90.00
_cell.angle_beta   90.00
_cell.angle_gamma   90.00
#
_symmetry.space_group_name_H-M   'P 1'
#
loop_
_entity.id
_entity.type
_entity.pdbx_description
1 polymer ?
#
loop_
_entity_poly.entity_id
_entity_poly.type
_entity_poly.pdbx_seq_one_letter_code
_entity_poly.pdbx_strand_id
1 'polypeptide(L)'
;MKKNEDPHKLHLEINDNKISEAVCTCKVGLAGRCSHVIGLIKSLQGLKLHNFSHVPDQLSCTSLPQQWYIPRGDRIEPVPINHVVVARPKETRKRKLTLCQIDLNKK
;
A
#
# COMPACT_ATOMS: atom_id res chain seq x y z
N MET A 1 -7.68 -11.25 10.80
CA MET A 1 -7.03 -12.20 9.88
C MET A 1 -5.69 -12.61 10.46
N LYS A 2 -5.51 -13.90 10.70
CA LYS A 2 -4.17 -14.46 10.92
C LYS A 2 -3.40 -14.41 9.59
N LYS A 3 -2.07 -14.39 9.65
CA LYS A 3 -1.19 -14.18 8.49
C LYS A 3 -1.37 -15.23 7.36
N ASN A 4 -1.97 -16.39 7.67
CA ASN A 4 -2.18 -17.51 6.75
C ASN A 4 -3.66 -17.95 6.67
N GLU A 5 -4.59 -17.10 7.10
CA GLU A 5 -6.02 -17.39 7.01
C GLU A 5 -6.54 -17.03 5.62
N ASP A 6 -7.39 -17.88 5.03
CA ASP A 6 -7.96 -17.61 3.72
C ASP A 6 -8.71 -16.27 3.71
N PRO A 7 -8.59 -15.47 2.62
CA PRO A 7 -9.32 -14.22 2.50
C PRO A 7 -10.83 -14.44 2.63
N HIS A 8 -11.50 -13.61 3.42
CA HIS A 8 -12.95 -13.66 3.52
C HIS A 8 -13.59 -13.26 2.18
N LYS A 9 -14.60 -14.01 1.75
CA LYS A 9 -15.38 -13.68 0.56
C LYS A 9 -16.43 -12.64 0.93
N LEU A 10 -16.59 -11.63 0.08
CA LEU A 10 -17.49 -10.49 0.25
C LEU A 10 -18.43 -10.44 -0.94
N HIS A 11 -19.73 -10.26 -0.68
CA HIS A 11 -20.75 -9.99 -1.68
C HIS A 11 -21.45 -8.68 -1.31
N LEU A 12 -21.65 -7.80 -2.28
CA LEU A 12 -22.29 -6.50 -2.11
C LEU A 12 -23.12 -6.21 -3.34
N GLU A 13 -24.40 -5.95 -3.13
CA GLU A 13 -25.33 -5.54 -4.17
C GLU A 13 -25.71 -4.06 -3.95
N ILE A 14 -25.57 -3.26 -5.00
CA ILE A 14 -25.75 -1.81 -4.95
C ILE A 14 -26.75 -1.41 -6.04
N ASN A 15 -27.88 -0.85 -5.63
CA ASN A 15 -28.94 -0.35 -6.49
C ASN A 15 -29.17 1.14 -6.19
N ASP A 16 -29.11 2.01 -7.21
CA ASP A 16 -29.34 3.46 -7.08
C ASP A 16 -28.59 4.14 -5.91
N ASN A 17 -27.30 3.81 -5.74
CA ASN A 17 -26.44 4.27 -4.64
C ASN A 17 -26.88 3.83 -3.24
N LYS A 18 -27.81 2.88 -3.13
CA LYS A 18 -28.18 2.20 -1.89
C LYS A 18 -27.66 0.78 -1.92
N ILE A 19 -27.27 0.28 -0.76
CA ILE A 19 -26.82 -1.10 -0.60
C ILE A 19 -28.06 -1.93 -0.30
N SER A 20 -28.44 -2.83 -1.20
CA SER A 20 -29.55 -3.78 -0.98
C SER A 20 -29.11 -4.96 -0.15
N GLU A 21 -27.91 -5.48 -0.42
CA GLU A 21 -27.35 -6.64 0.28
C GLU A 21 -25.85 -6.47 0.54
N ALA A 22 -25.40 -6.92 1.71
CA ALA A 22 -23.98 -7.03 2.03
C ALA A 22 -23.71 -8.28 2.89
N VAL A 23 -22.93 -9.21 2.35
CA VAL A 23 -22.60 -10.49 2.98
C VAL A 23 -21.09 -10.66 3.06
N CYS A 24 -20.60 -11.16 4.20
CA CYS A 24 -19.20 -11.53 4.37
C CYS A 24 -19.09 -12.87 5.11
N THR A 25 -18.16 -13.73 4.67
CA THR A 25 -17.92 -15.05 5.27
C THR A 25 -17.24 -15.00 6.64
N CYS A 26 -16.91 -13.81 7.15
CA CYS A 26 -16.35 -13.69 8.50
C CYS A 26 -17.43 -13.89 9.58
N LYS A 27 -17.03 -14.34 10.77
CA LYS A 27 -17.97 -14.65 11.87
C LYS A 27 -18.92 -13.49 12.21
N VAL A 28 -18.43 -12.25 12.16
CA VAL A 28 -19.22 -11.05 12.44
C VAL A 28 -20.11 -10.66 11.25
N GLY A 29 -19.65 -10.97 10.03
CA GLY A 29 -20.32 -10.65 8.77
C GLY A 29 -21.63 -11.42 8.55
N LEU A 30 -21.83 -12.53 9.27
CA LEU A 30 -23.11 -13.25 9.31
C LEU A 30 -24.25 -12.39 9.87
N ALA A 31 -23.94 -11.40 10.70
CA ALA A 31 -24.91 -10.40 11.19
C ALA A 31 -25.10 -9.21 10.24
N GLY A 32 -24.53 -9.27 9.02
CA GLY A 32 -24.67 -8.27 7.95
C GLY A 32 -23.76 -7.04 8.07
N ARG A 33 -22.96 -6.90 9.13
CA ARG A 33 -22.06 -5.75 9.33
C ARG A 33 -20.72 -6.18 9.89
N CYS A 34 -19.66 -6.03 9.11
CA CYS A 34 -18.29 -6.24 9.57
C CYS A 34 -17.35 -5.17 9.01
N SER A 35 -16.17 -5.03 9.61
CA SER A 35 -15.14 -4.11 9.14
C SER A 35 -14.74 -4.35 7.68
N HIS A 36 -14.75 -5.61 7.22
CA HIS A 36 -14.48 -5.95 5.82
C HIS A 36 -15.49 -5.34 4.83
N VAL A 37 -16.79 -5.47 5.12
CA VAL A 37 -17.87 -4.87 4.32
C VAL A 37 -17.74 -3.35 4.30
N ILE A 38 -17.51 -2.73 5.45
CA ILE A 38 -17.33 -1.28 5.57
C ILE A 38 -16.10 -0.83 4.76
N GLY A 39 -15.00 -1.57 4.85
CA GLY A 39 -13.78 -1.31 4.09
C GLY A 39 -14.03 -1.32 2.59
N LEU A 40 -14.73 -2.34 2.09
CA LEU A 40 -15.08 -2.44 0.67
C LEU A 40 -15.96 -1.26 0.22
N ILE A 41 -16.98 -0.90 0.99
CA ILE A 41 -17.85 0.26 0.69
C ILE A 41 -17.02 1.55 0.65
N LYS A 42 -16.08 1.74 1.59
CA LYS A 42 -15.21 2.92 1.63
C LYS A 42 -14.27 2.98 0.44
N SER A 43 -13.72 1.85 0.00
CA SER A 43 -12.92 1.77 -1.22
C SER A 43 -13.73 2.16 -2.46
N LEU A 44 -14.94 1.61 -2.62
CA LEU A 44 -15.85 1.95 -3.73
C LEU A 44 -16.25 3.44 -3.70
N GLN A 45 -16.53 3.99 -2.51
CA GLN A 45 -16.80 5.40 -2.32
C GLN A 45 -15.62 6.26 -2.79
N GLY A 46 -14.39 5.87 -2.42
CA GLY A 46 -13.18 6.57 -2.85
C GLY A 46 -13.04 6.60 -4.37
N LEU A 47 -13.22 5.45 -5.03
CA LEU A 47 -13.18 5.35 -6.50
C LEU A 47 -14.22 6.27 -7.16
N LYS A 48 -15.45 6.27 -6.63
CA LYS A 48 -16.52 7.14 -7.13
C LYS A 48 -16.20 8.63 -6.96
N LEU A 49 -15.68 9.03 -5.79
CA LEU A 49 -15.30 10.43 -5.52
C LEU A 49 -14.16 10.91 -6.41
N HIS A 50 -13.26 10.00 -6.81
CA HIS A 50 -12.18 10.29 -7.74
C HIS A 50 -12.59 10.13 -9.23
N ASN A 51 -13.88 9.92 -9.51
CA ASN A 51 -14.43 9.76 -10.87
C ASN A 51 -13.80 8.62 -11.67
N PHE A 52 -13.39 7.53 -11.01
CA PHE A 52 -12.98 6.32 -11.71
C PHE A 52 -14.19 5.63 -12.35
N SER A 53 -14.08 5.27 -13.62
CA SER A 53 -15.13 4.54 -14.36
C SER A 53 -15.14 3.04 -14.07
N HIS A 54 -14.00 2.49 -13.65
CA HIS A 54 -13.80 1.09 -13.30
C HIS A 54 -12.77 0.98 -12.17
N VAL A 55 -12.74 -0.17 -11.50
CA VAL A 55 -11.69 -0.48 -10.51
C VAL A 55 -10.37 -0.65 -11.27
N PRO A 56 -9.30 0.09 -10.92
CA PRO A 56 -8.03 -0.03 -11.61
C PRO A 56 -7.47 -1.46 -11.53
N ASP A 57 -7.07 -2.02 -12.68
CA ASP A 57 -6.46 -3.36 -12.75
C ASP A 57 -5.07 -3.42 -12.10
N GLN A 58 -4.39 -2.27 -12.02
CA GLN A 58 -3.12 -2.17 -11.34
C GLN A 58 -3.32 -2.15 -9.82
N LEU A 59 -3.03 -3.30 -9.21
CA LEU A 59 -2.83 -3.42 -7.77
C LEU A 59 -1.83 -2.37 -7.29
N SER A 60 -2.14 -1.72 -6.16
CA SER A 60 -1.19 -0.79 -5.53
C SER A 60 0.14 -1.51 -5.31
N CYS A 61 1.24 -0.77 -5.34
CA CYS A 61 2.57 -1.30 -5.04
C CYS A 61 2.67 -2.00 -3.66
N THR A 62 1.73 -1.71 -2.74
CA THR A 62 1.57 -2.37 -1.43
C THR A 62 0.76 -3.65 -1.45
N SER A 63 -0.03 -3.90 -2.51
CA SER A 63 -0.83 -5.11 -2.70
C SER A 63 -0.07 -6.19 -3.49
N LEU A 64 1.05 -5.83 -4.11
CA LEU A 64 1.93 -6.77 -4.79
C LEU A 64 2.82 -7.52 -3.77
N PRO A 65 3.18 -8.79 -4.03
CA PRO A 65 4.15 -9.51 -3.21
C PRO A 65 5.44 -8.72 -3.06
N GLN A 66 6.11 -8.83 -1.90
CA GLN A 66 7.41 -8.20 -1.71
C GLN A 66 8.41 -8.66 -2.79
N GLN A 67 8.82 -7.73 -3.66
CA GLN A 67 9.73 -7.99 -4.77
C GLN A 67 11.22 -7.91 -4.38
N TRP A 68 11.56 -8.10 -3.10
CA TRP A 68 12.96 -7.98 -2.66
C TRP A 68 13.88 -9.02 -3.29
N TYR A 69 13.33 -10.16 -3.72
CA TYR A 69 14.05 -11.23 -4.42
C TYR A 69 14.30 -10.91 -5.89
N ILE A 70 13.54 -9.99 -6.48
CA ILE A 70 13.75 -9.55 -7.86
C ILE A 70 14.86 -8.51 -7.81
N PRO A 71 16.05 -8.78 -8.39
CA PRO A 71 17.09 -7.79 -8.45
C PRO A 71 16.52 -6.56 -9.15
N ARG A 72 16.64 -5.39 -8.52
CA ARG A 72 16.41 -4.12 -9.21
C ARG A 72 17.40 -4.15 -10.37
N GLY A 73 16.93 -4.29 -11.61
CA GLY A 73 17.79 -4.46 -12.78
C GLY A 73 18.83 -3.34 -12.91
N ASP A 74 19.64 -3.38 -13.96
CA ASP A 74 20.85 -2.55 -14.16
C ASP A 74 20.66 -1.02 -14.16
N ARG A 75 19.45 -0.52 -13.84
CA ARG A 75 19.12 0.90 -13.64
C ARG A 75 19.85 1.59 -12.50
N ILE A 76 20.61 0.86 -11.67
CA ILE A 76 21.42 1.46 -10.60
C ILE A 76 22.87 1.17 -10.93
N GLU A 77 23.53 2.14 -11.57
CA GLU A 77 24.96 2.07 -11.78
C GLU A 77 25.68 2.07 -10.42
N PRO A 78 26.73 1.25 -10.25
CA PRO A 78 27.53 1.27 -9.04
C PRO A 78 28.20 2.64 -8.91
N VAL A 79 27.81 3.38 -7.88
CA VAL A 79 28.40 4.68 -7.57
C VAL A 79 29.46 4.51 -6.47
N PRO A 80 30.68 5.05 -6.64
CA PRO A 80 31.69 5.09 -5.59
C PRO A 80 31.13 5.62 -4.26
N ILE A 81 31.53 5.02 -3.14
CA ILE A 81 30.96 5.32 -1.82
C ILE A 81 31.13 6.79 -1.40
N ASN A 82 32.19 7.44 -1.89
CA ASN A 82 32.46 8.87 -1.70
C ASN A 82 31.50 9.80 -2.45
N HIS A 83 30.68 9.29 -3.37
CA HIS A 83 29.63 10.04 -4.07
C HIS A 83 28.23 9.75 -3.52
N VAL A 84 28.09 8.88 -2.51
CA VAL A 84 26.80 8.57 -1.87
C VAL A 84 26.51 9.60 -0.79
N VAL A 85 25.37 10.29 -0.92
CA VAL A 85 24.90 11.30 0.05
C VAL A 85 23.82 10.68 0.93
N VAL A 86 24.17 10.37 2.19
CA VAL A 86 23.20 9.84 3.18
C VAL A 86 22.62 10.99 4.00
N ALA A 87 21.34 11.28 3.82
CA ALA A 87 20.64 12.28 4.62
C ALA A 87 19.97 11.64 5.84
N ARG A 88 20.22 12.19 7.05
CA ARG A 88 19.47 11.80 8.25
C ARG A 88 18.01 12.29 8.15
N PRO A 89 17.02 11.48 8.55
CA PRO A 89 15.64 11.95 8.66
C PRO A 89 15.58 13.09 9.68
N LYS A 90 15.00 14.24 9.30
CA LYS A 90 14.64 15.32 10.23
C LYS A 90 13.12 15.42 10.31
N GLU A 91 12.58 15.73 11.49
CA GLU A 91 11.14 15.91 11.72
C GLU A 91 10.53 17.04 10.89
N THR A 92 11.34 18.02 10.46
CA THR A 92 10.87 19.19 9.70
C THR A 92 11.11 19.02 8.20
N ARG A 93 10.07 19.31 7.39
CA ARG A 93 9.91 18.97 5.95
C ARG A 93 10.97 19.47 4.96
N LYS A 94 12.04 20.14 5.38
CA LYS A 94 13.09 20.62 4.46
C LYS A 94 14.33 19.73 4.57
N ARG A 95 14.42 18.75 3.66
CA ARG A 95 15.59 17.88 3.48
C ARG A 95 16.79 18.73 3.06
N LYS A 96 17.69 19.06 3.99
CA LYS A 96 19.01 19.61 3.66
C LYS A 96 19.94 18.43 3.40
N LEU A 97 20.33 18.22 2.14
CA LEU A 97 21.33 17.23 1.76
C LEU A 97 22.62 17.54 2.51
N THR A 98 23.16 16.56 3.22
CA THR A 98 24.43 16.70 3.94
C THR A 98 25.42 15.76 3.29
N LEU A 99 26.51 16.28 2.75
CA LEU A 99 27.52 15.49 2.06
C LEU A 99 28.16 14.52 3.06
N CYS A 100 28.14 13.23 2.74
CA CYS A 100 28.64 12.21 3.65
C CYS A 100 30.18 12.26 3.62
N GLN A 101 30.80 12.95 4.57
CA GLN A 101 32.25 12.93 4.73
C GLN A 101 32.64 11.65 5.46
N ILE A 102 33.25 10.73 4.73
CA ILE A 102 33.86 9.53 5.30
C ILE A 102 35.26 9.92 5.75
N ASP A 103 35.47 10.02 7.06
CA ASP A 103 36.80 10.23 7.65
C ASP A 103 37.64 8.97 7.46
N LEU A 104 38.50 8.96 6.43
CA LEU A 104 39.43 7.86 6.14
C LEU A 104 40.54 7.71 7.20
N ASN A 105 40.63 8.65 8.16
CA ASN A 105 41.66 8.69 9.20
C ASN A 105 41.19 8.20 10.57
N LYS A 106 39.95 7.74 10.72
CA LYS A 106 39.52 7.02 11.93
C LYS A 106 39.85 5.53 11.77
N LYS A 107 41.07 5.16 12.14
CA LYS A 107 41.42 3.79 12.55
C LYS A 107 41.05 3.58 14.02
#